data_AF-A0A212C7F3-F1
#
_entry.id   AF-A0A212C7F3-F1
#
_cell.length_a   1.000
_cell.length_b   1.000
_cell.length_c   1.000
_cell.angle_alpha   90.00
_cell.angle_beta   90.00
_cell.angle_gamma   90.00
#
_symmetry.space_group_name_H-M   'P 1'
#
loop_
_entity.id
_entity.type
_entity.pdbx_description
1 polymer ?
#
loop_
_entity_poly.entity_id
_entity_poly.type
_entity_poly.pdbx_seq_one_letter_code
_entity_poly.pdbx_strand_id
1 'polypeptide(L)'
;MPNMQVEGVCYVNDALEKLMFEELRNACRGGGIGASLPSMKQIGTVALPGIVHQSVGFPDVHSSYGFAIGNKAAFNMNDPEAVVSPDGVGFDVNCGVCLLRTNLNESDVQPAKEQPVQAMFDHSPVGVGSKGVIPMNAKDLEEALEMGID
;
A
#
# COMPACT_ATOMS: atom_id res chain seq x y z
N MET A 1 14.20 -18.66 0.40
CA MET A 1 14.40 -18.71 1.87
C MET A 1 13.97 -20.09 2.35
N PRO A 2 14.46 -20.62 3.49
CA PRO A 2 13.94 -21.89 4.00
C PRO A 2 12.44 -21.76 4.32
N ASN A 3 11.70 -22.86 4.19
CA ASN A 3 10.28 -23.00 4.56
C ASN A 3 9.27 -22.13 3.77
N MET A 4 9.63 -21.61 2.60
CA MET A 4 8.66 -20.97 1.71
C MET A 4 7.66 -22.00 1.19
N GLN A 5 6.36 -21.76 1.35
CA GLN A 5 5.32 -22.66 0.84
C GLN A 5 5.10 -22.52 -0.68
N VAL A 6 5.41 -21.35 -1.22
CA VAL A 6 5.31 -21.03 -2.66
C VAL A 6 6.49 -20.18 -3.10
N GLU A 7 6.70 -20.06 -4.41
CA GLU A 7 7.70 -19.17 -4.99
C GLU A 7 7.34 -17.69 -4.81
N GLY A 8 8.37 -16.86 -4.73
CA GLY A 8 8.24 -15.41 -4.82
C GLY A 8 8.54 -14.95 -6.25
N VAL A 9 7.67 -14.10 -6.81
CA VAL A 9 7.81 -13.53 -8.15
C VAL A 9 7.80 -12.01 -8.05
N CYS A 10 8.62 -11.34 -8.85
CA CYS A 10 8.64 -9.89 -8.93
C CYS A 10 8.57 -9.45 -10.41
N TYR A 11 7.66 -8.53 -10.73
CA TYR A 11 7.50 -7.99 -12.07
C TYR A 11 8.28 -6.68 -12.19
N VAL A 12 9.38 -6.68 -12.93
CA VAL A 12 10.29 -5.53 -13.09
C VAL A 12 10.83 -5.46 -14.51
N ASN A 13 11.30 -4.27 -14.90
CA ASN A 13 12.14 -4.09 -16.08
C ASN A 13 13.63 -4.14 -15.71
N ASP A 14 14.51 -4.10 -16.72
CA ASP A 14 15.97 -4.16 -16.53
C ASP A 14 16.55 -3.06 -15.62
N ALA A 15 15.88 -1.90 -15.55
CA ALA A 15 16.32 -0.80 -14.71
C ALA A 15 16.02 -1.09 -13.23
N LEU A 16 14.79 -1.52 -12.94
CA LEU A 16 14.34 -1.89 -11.60
C LEU A 16 15.03 -3.16 -11.09
N GLU A 17 15.23 -4.16 -11.96
CA GLU A 17 15.93 -5.40 -11.60
C GLU A 17 17.31 -5.11 -10.99
N LYS A 18 18.07 -4.19 -11.59
CA LYS A 18 19.41 -3.80 -11.09
C LYS A 18 19.33 -3.21 -9.68
N LEU A 19 18.39 -2.29 -9.45
CA LEU A 19 18.20 -1.63 -8.15
C LEU A 19 17.80 -2.64 -7.08
N MET A 20 16.88 -3.55 -7.42
CA MET A 20 16.42 -4.61 -6.52
C MET A 20 17.58 -5.53 -6.11
N PHE A 21 18.36 -6.03 -7.06
CA PHE A 21 19.49 -6.90 -6.74
C PHE A 21 20.61 -6.17 -6.01
N GLU A 22 20.81 -4.89 -6.27
CA GLU A 22 21.73 -4.06 -5.52
C GLU A 22 21.30 -3.91 -4.05
N GLU A 23 20.03 -3.59 -3.78
CA GLU A 23 19.45 -3.56 -2.43
C GLU A 23 19.68 -4.89 -1.71
N LEU A 24 19.36 -6.02 -2.35
CA LEU A 24 19.53 -7.35 -1.79
C LEU A 24 21.01 -7.66 -1.47
N ARG A 25 21.93 -7.34 -2.39
CA ARG A 25 23.37 -7.55 -2.17
C ARG A 25 23.88 -6.69 -1.02
N ASN A 26 23.46 -5.44 -0.92
CA ASN A 26 23.85 -4.52 0.15
C ASN A 26 23.36 -5.04 1.50
N ALA A 27 22.10 -5.48 1.59
CA ALA A 27 21.55 -6.09 2.79
C ALA A 27 22.28 -7.38 3.22
N CYS A 28 22.73 -8.20 2.27
CA CYS A 28 23.49 -9.41 2.58
C CYS A 28 24.94 -9.14 3.03
N ARG A 29 25.53 -8.00 2.65
CA ARG A 29 26.89 -7.61 3.06
C ARG A 29 26.95 -6.98 4.46
N GLY A 30 25.88 -6.31 4.88
CA GLY A 30 25.86 -5.43 6.06
C GLY A 30 25.74 -6.10 7.45
N GLY A 31 25.90 -7.42 7.58
CA GLY A 31 25.90 -8.09 8.90
C GLY A 31 24.60 -7.99 9.71
N GLY A 32 23.48 -7.54 9.11
CA GLY A 32 22.14 -7.61 9.69
C GLY A 32 21.82 -6.63 10.83
N ILE A 33 22.64 -5.61 11.08
CA ILE A 33 22.38 -4.64 12.16
C ILE A 33 21.69 -3.40 11.58
N GLY A 34 20.39 -3.25 11.84
CA GLY A 34 19.67 -1.97 11.77
C GLY A 34 19.06 -1.56 10.42
N ALA A 35 19.16 -2.36 9.35
CA ALA A 35 18.49 -2.09 8.08
C ALA A 35 17.23 -2.94 7.92
N SER A 36 16.13 -2.34 7.44
CA SER A 36 14.91 -3.04 7.04
C SER A 36 15.22 -4.18 6.08
N LEU A 37 14.47 -5.29 6.16
CA LEU A 37 14.63 -6.39 5.22
C LEU A 37 14.41 -5.86 3.79
N PRO A 38 15.30 -6.18 2.82
CA PRO A 38 15.13 -5.76 1.44
C PRO A 38 13.84 -6.35 0.88
N SER A 39 13.17 -5.57 0.03
CA SER A 39 11.88 -5.89 -0.59
C SER A 39 11.81 -7.33 -1.12
N MET A 40 12.84 -7.78 -1.85
CA MET A 40 12.93 -9.15 -2.36
C MET A 40 12.94 -10.25 -1.30
N LYS A 41 13.52 -10.01 -0.11
CA LYS A 41 13.43 -10.98 0.99
C LYS A 41 12.02 -11.00 1.58
N GLN A 42 11.37 -9.84 1.68
CA GLN A 42 10.02 -9.74 2.21
C GLN A 42 9.01 -10.46 1.32
N ILE A 43 9.13 -10.38 -0.01
CA ILE A 43 8.33 -11.20 -0.94
C ILE A 43 8.45 -12.69 -0.57
N GLY A 44 9.64 -13.17 -0.22
CA GLY A 44 9.86 -14.54 0.22
C GLY A 44 9.31 -14.85 1.61
N THR A 45 9.36 -13.91 2.56
CA THR A 45 8.81 -14.05 3.91
C THR A 45 7.31 -14.29 3.91
N VAL A 46 6.60 -13.74 2.92
CA VAL A 46 5.15 -13.80 2.77
C VAL A 46 4.63 -15.15 2.28
N ALA A 47 5.51 -16.08 1.88
CA ALA A 47 5.15 -17.46 1.51
C ALA A 47 4.73 -18.32 2.73
N LEU A 48 3.72 -17.84 3.47
CA LEU A 48 3.19 -18.30 4.74
C LEU A 48 2.12 -19.40 4.58
N PRO A 49 1.71 -20.09 5.66
CA PRO A 49 0.62 -21.07 5.62
C PRO A 49 -0.67 -20.58 4.96
N GLY A 50 -1.24 -21.43 4.11
CA GLY A 50 -2.46 -21.17 3.37
C GLY A 50 -2.30 -20.25 2.15
N ILE A 51 -1.10 -19.75 1.83
CA ILE A 51 -0.89 -18.92 0.63
C ILE A 51 -1.17 -19.73 -0.64
N VAL A 52 -1.82 -19.10 -1.62
CA VAL A 52 -2.14 -19.73 -2.91
C VAL A 52 -1.28 -19.17 -4.03
N HIS A 53 -0.86 -20.06 -4.94
CA HIS A 53 -0.03 -19.77 -6.11
C HIS A 53 1.36 -19.22 -5.79
N GLN A 54 1.50 -17.92 -5.56
CA GLN A 54 2.78 -17.21 -5.50
C GLN A 54 2.68 -15.98 -4.59
N SER A 55 3.80 -15.57 -3.98
CA SER A 55 3.94 -14.23 -3.41
C SER A 55 4.45 -13.28 -4.48
N VAL A 56 3.69 -12.22 -4.79
CA VAL A 56 3.93 -11.39 -5.99
C VAL A 56 4.34 -9.98 -5.60
N GLY A 57 5.51 -9.50 -6.00
CA GLY A 57 5.91 -8.09 -5.94
C GLY A 57 5.64 -7.36 -7.26
N PHE A 58 4.92 -6.25 -7.21
CA PHE A 58 4.70 -5.36 -8.36
C PHE A 58 5.91 -4.47 -8.67
N PRO A 59 5.94 -3.76 -9.83
CA PRO A 59 7.10 -2.96 -10.23
C PRO A 59 7.50 -1.83 -9.28
N ASP A 60 6.60 -1.42 -8.39
CA ASP A 60 6.80 -0.41 -7.35
C ASP A 60 7.15 -1.01 -5.98
N VAL A 61 7.46 -2.31 -5.92
CA VAL A 61 7.73 -3.01 -4.66
C VAL A 61 8.93 -2.41 -3.93
N HIS A 62 8.79 -2.17 -2.64
CA HIS A 62 9.86 -1.64 -1.80
C HIS A 62 9.71 -2.05 -0.34
N SER A 63 10.82 -1.93 0.40
CA SER A 63 10.89 -2.38 1.79
C SER A 63 9.87 -1.69 2.70
N SER A 64 9.25 -2.47 3.57
CA SER A 64 8.31 -2.00 4.61
C SER A 64 8.40 -2.87 5.87
N TYR A 65 7.37 -2.91 6.71
CA TYR A 65 7.30 -3.70 7.93
C TYR A 65 6.62 -5.05 7.64
N GLY A 66 7.39 -6.15 7.71
CA GLY A 66 6.88 -7.51 7.47
C GLY A 66 6.69 -7.81 5.98
N PHE A 67 5.60 -7.32 5.40
CA PHE A 67 5.30 -7.40 3.96
C PHE A 67 5.94 -6.20 3.24
N ALA A 68 6.38 -6.38 2.00
CA ALA A 68 6.80 -5.25 1.18
C ALA A 68 5.57 -4.46 0.68
N ILE A 69 5.68 -3.13 0.57
CA ILE A 69 4.67 -2.34 -0.16
C ILE A 69 4.71 -2.79 -1.62
N GLY A 70 3.56 -2.91 -2.27
CA GLY A 70 3.45 -3.46 -3.63
C GLY A 70 3.49 -5.00 -3.69
N ASN A 71 3.58 -5.70 -2.55
CA ASN A 71 3.45 -7.15 -2.50
C ASN A 71 1.97 -7.57 -2.40
N LYS A 72 1.60 -8.61 -3.16
CA LYS A 72 0.30 -9.27 -3.13
C LYS A 72 0.47 -10.73 -2.76
N ALA A 73 -0.38 -11.19 -1.86
CA ALA A 73 -0.52 -12.58 -1.48
C ALA A 73 -2.00 -12.88 -1.26
N ALA A 74 -2.44 -14.04 -1.71
CA ALA A 74 -3.78 -14.54 -1.49
C ALA A 74 -3.71 -15.78 -0.60
N PHE A 75 -4.64 -15.90 0.34
CA PHE A 75 -4.68 -17.00 1.31
C PHE A 75 -6.01 -17.74 1.19
N ASN A 76 -5.97 -19.08 1.21
CA ASN A 76 -7.15 -19.94 1.11
C ASN A 76 -7.88 -20.03 2.46
N MET A 77 -9.00 -19.34 2.60
CA MET A 77 -9.76 -19.33 3.86
C MET A 77 -10.42 -20.67 4.24
N ASN A 78 -10.40 -21.68 3.37
CA ASN A 78 -10.81 -23.05 3.72
C ASN A 78 -9.69 -23.87 4.36
N ASP A 79 -8.44 -23.39 4.31
CA ASP A 79 -7.31 -24.00 5.00
C ASP A 79 -7.30 -23.51 6.45
N PRO A 80 -7.42 -24.39 7.47
CA PRO A 80 -7.42 -24.00 8.87
C PRO A 80 -6.10 -23.36 9.33
N GLU A 81 -5.00 -23.57 8.60
CA GLU A 81 -3.71 -22.96 8.88
C GLU A 81 -3.51 -21.60 8.17
N ALA A 82 -4.47 -21.16 7.34
CA ALA A 82 -4.37 -19.89 6.64
C ALA A 82 -4.32 -18.70 7.61
N VAL A 83 -3.51 -17.70 7.25
CA VAL A 83 -3.26 -16.53 8.09
C VAL A 83 -3.87 -15.26 7.52
N VAL A 84 -4.25 -14.35 8.41
CA VAL A 84 -4.51 -12.95 8.11
C VAL A 84 -3.48 -12.12 8.86
N SER A 85 -2.72 -11.30 8.14
CA SER A 85 -1.68 -10.44 8.72
C SER A 85 -2.03 -8.97 8.50
N PRO A 86 -2.16 -8.15 9.58
CA PRO A 86 -2.33 -6.70 9.45
C PRO A 86 -1.21 -6.03 8.64
N ASP A 87 0.02 -6.55 8.74
CA ASP A 87 1.18 -6.05 7.98
C ASP A 87 0.99 -6.22 6.47
N GLY A 88 0.24 -7.23 6.03
CA GLY A 88 -0.11 -7.44 4.62
C GLY A 88 -1.19 -6.49 4.10
N VAL A 89 -1.89 -5.79 4.98
CA VAL A 89 -2.86 -4.73 4.63
C VAL A 89 -2.19 -3.36 4.69
N GLY A 90 -1.39 -3.11 5.73
CA GLY A 90 -0.75 -1.84 6.01
C GLY A 90 -1.43 -1.05 7.12
N PHE A 91 -0.71 -0.06 7.66
CA PHE A 91 -1.19 0.77 8.78
C PHE A 91 -2.34 1.71 8.38
N ASP A 92 -2.26 2.30 7.20
CA ASP A 92 -3.31 3.16 6.63
C ASP A 92 -4.29 2.29 5.83
N VAL A 93 -5.20 1.65 6.56
CA VAL A 93 -6.19 0.72 6.00
C VAL A 93 -7.12 1.48 5.05
N ASN A 94 -7.28 0.95 3.84
CA ASN A 94 -8.06 1.58 2.76
C ASN A 94 -7.46 2.89 2.23
N CYS A 95 -6.15 3.12 2.40
CA CYS A 95 -5.45 4.15 1.63
C CYS A 95 -5.69 3.92 0.13
N GLY A 96 -6.20 4.94 -0.56
CA GLY A 96 -6.74 4.76 -1.90
C GLY A 96 -6.90 6.07 -2.66
N VAL A 97 -7.36 5.95 -3.90
CA VAL A 97 -7.53 7.08 -4.81
C VAL A 97 -8.97 7.09 -5.31
N CYS A 98 -9.62 8.25 -5.24
CA CYS A 98 -10.91 8.51 -5.87
C CYS A 98 -10.71 9.46 -7.05
N LEU A 99 -11.24 9.08 -8.22
CA LEU A 99 -11.19 9.90 -9.42
C LEU A 99 -12.59 10.44 -9.74
N LEU A 100 -12.73 11.77 -9.73
CA LEU A 100 -13.94 12.46 -10.16
C LEU A 100 -13.75 13.03 -11.56
N ARG A 101 -14.70 12.76 -12.45
CA ARG A 101 -14.69 13.26 -13.83
C ARG A 101 -15.71 14.38 -13.99
N THR A 102 -15.30 15.45 -14.67
CA THR A 102 -16.18 16.55 -15.09
C THR A 102 -16.39 16.51 -16.59
N ASN A 103 -17.28 17.36 -17.11
CA ASN A 103 -17.43 17.57 -18.55
C ASN A 103 -16.58 18.74 -19.06
N LEU A 104 -15.61 19.21 -18.28
CA LEU A 104 -14.69 20.28 -18.66
C LEU A 104 -13.47 19.70 -19.38
N ASN A 105 -12.95 20.43 -20.35
CA ASN A 105 -11.67 20.18 -20.97
C ASN A 105 -10.57 20.99 -20.29
N GLU A 106 -9.32 20.66 -20.58
CA GLU A 106 -8.18 21.43 -20.08
C GLU A 106 -8.29 22.94 -20.44
N SER A 107 -8.75 23.26 -21.64
CA SER A 107 -8.96 24.64 -22.10
C SER A 107 -9.96 25.43 -21.24
N ASP A 108 -10.92 24.75 -20.63
CA ASP A 108 -11.92 25.37 -19.75
C ASP A 108 -11.34 25.67 -18.36
N VAL A 109 -10.36 24.87 -17.92
CA VAL A 109 -9.75 24.95 -16.59
C VAL A 109 -8.53 25.87 -16.56
N GLN A 110 -7.66 25.83 -17.58
CA GLN A 110 -6.40 26.57 -17.60
C GLN A 110 -6.53 28.07 -17.28
N PRO A 111 -7.52 28.81 -17.81
CA PRO A 111 -7.67 30.23 -17.52
C PRO A 111 -8.05 30.54 -16.07
N ALA A 112 -8.69 29.60 -15.38
CA ALA A 112 -9.24 29.78 -14.04
C ALA A 112 -8.55 28.91 -12.97
N LYS A 113 -7.56 28.08 -13.32
CA LYS A 113 -7.01 26.99 -12.50
C LYS A 113 -6.64 27.33 -11.05
N GLU A 114 -6.23 28.57 -10.78
CA GLU A 114 -5.87 29.00 -9.43
C GLU A 114 -7.10 29.04 -8.50
N GLN A 115 -8.26 29.46 -9.03
CA GLN A 115 -9.51 29.56 -8.26
C GLN A 115 -10.01 28.22 -7.71
N PRO A 116 -10.18 27.14 -8.51
CA PRO A 116 -10.63 25.85 -7.99
C PRO A 116 -9.57 25.20 -7.10
N VAL A 117 -8.27 25.38 -7.37
CA VAL A 117 -7.21 24.83 -6.50
C VAL A 117 -7.24 25.50 -5.13
N GLN A 118 -7.36 26.84 -5.07
CA GLN A 118 -7.50 27.55 -3.80
C GLN A 118 -8.78 27.15 -3.08
N ALA A 119 -9.90 27.05 -3.81
CA ALA A 119 -11.16 26.59 -3.22
C ALA A 119 -11.07 25.16 -2.66
N MET A 120 -10.37 24.25 -3.34
CA MET A 120 -10.13 22.89 -2.82
C MET A 120 -9.30 22.93 -1.53
N PHE A 121 -8.26 23.76 -1.48
CA PHE A 121 -7.43 23.92 -0.28
C PHE A 121 -8.23 24.50 0.89
N ASP A 122 -9.04 25.52 0.64
CA ASP A 122 -9.84 26.17 1.67
C ASP A 122 -10.92 25.25 2.28
N HIS A 123 -11.44 24.30 1.48
CA HIS A 123 -12.52 23.39 1.89
C HIS A 123 -12.06 21.98 2.26
N SER A 124 -10.82 21.60 1.95
CA SER A 124 -10.25 20.30 2.30
C SER A 124 -9.34 20.46 3.51
N PRO A 125 -9.76 20.07 4.72
CA PRO A 125 -8.91 20.17 5.89
C PRO A 125 -7.69 19.26 5.74
N VAL A 126 -6.50 19.86 5.64
CA VAL A 126 -5.21 19.16 5.51
C VAL A 126 -4.27 19.50 6.66
N GLY A 127 -3.34 18.59 6.98
CA GLY A 127 -2.31 18.79 7.99
C GLY A 127 -2.59 18.11 9.35
N VAL A 128 -1.51 17.81 10.08
CA VAL A 128 -1.57 17.13 11.37
C VAL A 128 -2.36 17.97 12.38
N GLY A 129 -3.39 17.37 12.98
CA GLY A 129 -4.24 18.04 13.98
C GLY A 129 -5.38 18.89 13.41
N SER A 130 -5.52 18.96 12.09
CA SER A 130 -6.69 19.54 11.43
C SER A 130 -7.93 18.69 11.70
N LYS A 131 -9.11 19.33 11.77
CA LYS A 131 -10.40 18.66 12.04
C LYS A 131 -11.33 18.82 10.85
N GLY A 132 -12.20 17.83 10.65
CA GLY A 132 -13.29 17.90 9.68
C GLY A 132 -14.22 19.08 9.97
N VAL A 133 -14.79 19.65 8.91
CA VAL A 133 -15.77 20.75 9.00
C VAL A 133 -17.17 20.26 9.41
N ILE A 134 -17.44 18.96 9.24
CA ILE A 134 -18.71 18.32 9.62
C ILE A 134 -18.63 17.98 11.12
N PRO A 135 -19.50 18.56 11.98
CA PRO A 135 -19.57 18.17 13.38
C PRO A 135 -20.02 16.72 13.48
N MET A 136 -19.24 15.88 14.16
CA MET A 136 -19.56 14.49 14.41
C MET A 136 -19.45 14.19 15.90
N ASN A 137 -20.38 13.39 16.41
CA ASN A 137 -20.32 12.77 17.72
C ASN A 137 -19.90 11.28 17.59
N ALA A 138 -19.74 10.59 18.72
CA ALA A 138 -19.29 9.20 18.73
C ALA A 138 -20.24 8.23 18.00
N LYS A 139 -21.55 8.49 18.07
CA LYS A 139 -22.58 7.69 17.37
C LYS A 139 -22.49 7.88 15.86
N ASP A 140 -22.28 9.11 15.39
CA ASP A 140 -22.12 9.41 13.96
C ASP A 140 -20.89 8.69 13.39
N LEU A 141 -19.81 8.60 14.18
CA LEU A 141 -18.60 7.85 13.79
C LEU A 141 -18.86 6.34 13.72
N GLU A 142 -19.59 5.77 14.68
CA GLU A 142 -19.94 4.35 14.68
C GLU A 142 -20.80 4.00 13.45
N GLU A 143 -21.81 4.82 13.14
CA GLU A 143 -22.62 4.68 11.93
C GLU A 143 -21.77 4.75 10.65
N ALA A 144 -20.80 5.68 10.58
CA ALA A 144 -19.91 5.80 9.42
C ALA A 144 -18.97 4.59 9.25
N LEU A 145 -18.51 3.98 10.35
CA LEU A 145 -17.67 2.78 10.33
C LEU A 145 -18.46 1.53 9.88
N GLU A 146 -19.75 1.45 10.21
CA GLU A 146 -20.60 0.32 9.83
C GLU A 146 -21.11 0.44 8.37
N MET A 147 -21.51 1.64 7.96
CA MET A 147 -22.20 1.85 6.68
C MET A 147 -21.26 2.26 5.55
N GLY A 148 -20.12 2.87 5.86
CA GLY A 148 -19.22 3.40 4.84
C GLY A 148 -19.83 4.57 4.05
N ILE A 149 -19.51 4.66 2.76
CA ILE A 149 -20.08 5.66 1.84
C ILE A 149 -21.26 5.00 1.11
N ASP A 150 -22.46 5.16 1.65
CA ASP A 150 -23.73 4.87 0.99
C ASP A 150 -24.41 6.17 0.51
#